data_AF-A0A257NJR3-F1
#
_entry.id   AF-A0A257NJR3-F1
#
_cell.length_a   1.000
_cell.length_b   1.000
_cell.length_c   1.000
_cell.angle_alpha   90.00
_cell.angle_beta   90.00
_cell.angle_gamma   90.00
#
_symmetry.space_group_name_H-M   'P 1'
#
loop_
_entity.id
_entity.type
_entity.pdbx_description
1 polymer ?
#
loop_
_entity_poly.entity_id
_entity_poly.type
_entity_poly.pdbx_seq_one_letter_code
_entity_poly.pdbx_strand_id
1 'polypeptide(L)'
;MATWRAAGAKLPKGVLNVSLVPGDARVGVVYRADVEQYMEGMEVLSVLPAKTASPLDPKKERLEILVKESSGPDVTVTYASKGRGGRGERGERGDRGERGERRPRGDRPARGDRPGSDRPARSERSGRPDRARPGSRPERPAGPPLSTTHRNAFLATLSPEQLPVAEQLLRGGMPAVRAAVAEQNKNASAQGRPTVDPTTIDRIAEDLLSKSNLAMWKDRAAGALGAGKELKLRDLRAVVTSAKTTTLDDDA
;
A
#
# COMPACT_ATOMS: atom_id res chain seq x y z
N MET A 1 -4.43 28.36 46.45
CA MET A 1 -3.90 27.17 45.76
C MET A 1 -5.03 26.16 45.59
N ALA A 2 -5.35 25.72 44.38
CA ALA A 2 -6.38 24.71 44.13
C ALA A 2 -5.73 23.40 43.68
N THR A 3 -6.29 22.24 44.02
CA THR A 3 -5.77 20.95 43.55
C THR A 3 -6.51 20.50 42.30
N TRP A 4 -5.79 19.87 41.36
CA TRP A 4 -6.39 19.27 40.18
C TRP A 4 -6.07 17.79 40.08
N ARG A 5 -6.91 17.10 39.31
CA ARG A 5 -6.74 15.70 38.93
C ARG A 5 -7.13 15.53 37.47
N ALA A 6 -6.45 14.64 36.76
CA ALA A 6 -6.91 14.25 35.43
C ALA A 6 -8.33 13.66 35.51
N ALA A 7 -9.16 13.90 34.50
CA ALA A 7 -10.52 13.36 34.46
C ALA A 7 -10.48 11.83 34.61
N GLY A 8 -11.22 11.28 35.57
CA GLY A 8 -11.23 9.84 35.89
C GLY A 8 -10.15 9.37 36.88
N ALA A 9 -9.21 10.23 37.30
CA ALA A 9 -8.22 9.87 38.31
C ALA A 9 -8.80 9.93 39.74
N LYS A 10 -8.44 8.95 40.58
CA LYS A 10 -8.83 8.90 41.99
C LYS A 10 -7.99 9.82 42.89
N LEU A 11 -6.73 10.06 42.52
CA LEU A 11 -5.79 10.89 43.27
C LEU A 11 -5.49 12.22 42.55
N PRO A 12 -5.23 13.31 43.29
CA PRO A 12 -4.80 14.58 42.71
C PRO A 12 -3.45 14.43 42.00
N LYS A 13 -3.30 15.13 40.87
CA LYS A 13 -2.09 15.12 40.05
C LYS A 13 -1.18 16.32 40.33
N GLY A 14 -1.73 17.41 40.89
CA GLY A 14 -0.95 18.57 41.25
C GLY A 14 -1.78 19.69 41.87
N VAL A 15 -1.11 20.82 42.09
CA VAL A 15 -1.68 22.08 42.57
C VAL A 15 -1.64 23.09 41.41
N LEU A 16 -2.62 23.98 41.34
CA LEU A 16 -2.71 25.04 40.34
C LEU A 16 -3.06 26.38 41.01
N ASN A 17 -2.74 27.49 40.33
CA ASN A 17 -3.05 28.83 40.80
C ASN A 17 -4.55 29.14 40.67
N VAL A 18 -5.19 29.57 41.76
CA VAL A 18 -6.64 29.81 41.83
C VAL A 18 -7.09 30.87 40.83
N SER A 19 -6.24 31.83 40.49
CA SER A 19 -6.56 32.88 39.51
C SER A 19 -6.79 32.37 38.09
N LEU A 20 -6.32 31.16 37.77
CA LEU A 20 -6.56 30.53 36.47
C LEU A 20 -7.94 29.87 36.38
N VAL A 21 -8.62 29.68 37.51
CA VAL A 21 -9.91 28.99 37.56
C VAL A 21 -11.04 30.00 37.37
N PRO A 22 -11.98 29.77 36.45
CA PRO A 22 -13.19 30.59 36.33
C PRO A 22 -13.94 30.71 37.67
N GLY A 23 -14.45 31.90 37.99
CA GLY A 23 -15.02 32.21 39.30
C GLY A 23 -16.28 31.42 39.69
N ASP A 24 -16.92 30.74 38.73
CA ASP A 24 -18.09 29.88 38.91
C ASP A 24 -17.74 28.39 39.12
N ALA A 25 -16.45 28.05 39.22
CA ALA A 25 -16.00 26.67 39.32
C ALA A 25 -16.40 25.97 40.63
N ARG A 26 -16.95 24.77 40.50
CA ARG A 26 -17.26 23.85 41.60
C ARG A 26 -16.32 22.64 41.59
N VAL A 27 -16.14 22.00 42.75
CA VAL A 27 -15.36 20.76 42.86
C VAL A 27 -16.02 19.67 42.02
N GLY A 28 -15.23 19.03 41.15
CA GLY A 28 -15.69 17.95 40.28
C GLY A 28 -16.04 18.36 38.85
N VAL A 29 -16.01 19.65 38.52
CA VAL A 29 -16.14 20.12 37.14
C VAL A 29 -14.88 19.76 36.35
N VAL A 30 -15.07 19.25 35.14
CA VAL A 30 -13.97 18.88 34.24
C VAL A 30 -13.68 20.06 33.31
N TYR A 31 -12.45 20.54 33.32
CA TYR A 31 -11.99 21.59 32.42
C TYR A 31 -10.97 21.04 31.43
N ARG A 32 -10.76 21.78 30.34
CA ARG A 32 -9.57 21.61 29.51
C ARG A 32 -8.48 22.50 30.08
N ALA A 33 -7.24 22.05 30.04
CA ALA A 33 -6.12 22.82 30.54
C ALA A 33 -4.97 22.71 29.56
N ASP A 34 -4.30 23.83 29.30
CA ASP A 34 -3.00 23.82 28.68
C ASP A 34 -1.96 23.58 29.78
N VAL A 35 -1.15 22.55 29.58
CA VAL A 35 -0.20 22.06 30.58
C VAL A 35 1.17 22.01 29.94
N GLU A 36 2.17 22.51 30.65
CA GLU A 36 3.57 22.35 30.30
C GLU A 36 4.21 21.29 31.18
N GLN A 37 4.95 20.38 30.55
CA GLN A 37 5.59 19.25 31.22
C GLN A 37 7.08 19.52 31.38
N TYR A 38 7.51 19.69 32.63
CA TYR A 38 8.91 19.85 33.03
C TYR A 38 9.45 18.57 33.68
N MET A 39 10.76 18.53 33.91
CA MET A 39 11.40 17.40 34.62
C MET A 39 10.92 17.29 36.08
N GLU A 40 10.48 18.40 36.68
CA GLU A 40 10.03 18.49 38.07
C GLU A 40 8.51 18.24 38.24
N GLY A 41 7.75 18.16 37.14
CA GLY A 41 6.30 17.94 37.18
C GLY A 41 5.54 18.57 36.03
N MET A 42 4.21 18.69 36.19
CA MET A 42 3.31 19.33 35.22
C MET A 42 2.75 20.62 35.79
N GLU A 43 2.89 21.72 35.05
CA GLU A 43 2.34 23.03 35.41
C GLU A 43 1.16 23.39 34.50
N VAL A 44 0.09 23.90 35.10
CA VAL A 44 -1.10 24.35 34.36
C VAL A 44 -0.92 25.81 33.97
N LEU A 45 -0.83 26.10 32.67
CA LEU A 45 -0.67 27.45 32.14
C LEU A 45 -2.01 28.16 31.97
N SER A 46 -3.03 27.44 31.50
CA SER A 46 -4.37 28.00 31.26
C SER A 46 -5.47 26.97 31.55
N VAL A 47 -6.66 27.45 31.91
CA VAL A 47 -7.86 26.61 32.10
C VAL A 47 -8.97 27.13 31.20
N LEU A 48 -9.49 26.24 30.36
CA LEU A 48 -10.55 26.48 29.40
C LEU A 48 -11.80 25.69 29.80
N PRO A 49 -13.02 26.22 29.54
CA PRO A 49 -14.25 25.49 29.77
C PRO A 49 -14.25 24.15 29.02
N ALA A 50 -14.95 23.16 29.57
CA ALA A 50 -15.16 21.90 28.88
C ALA A 50 -15.72 22.16 27.48
N LYS A 51 -15.27 21.38 26.50
CA LYS A 51 -15.91 21.41 25.17
C LYS A 51 -17.32 20.87 25.31
N THR A 52 -18.29 21.77 25.40
CA THR A 52 -19.70 21.46 25.34
C THR A 52 -20.05 20.94 23.95
N ALA A 53 -21.12 20.16 23.85
CA ALA A 53 -21.68 19.84 22.54
C ALA A 53 -22.02 21.16 21.84
N SER A 54 -21.88 21.19 20.50
CA SER A 54 -22.18 22.40 19.74
C SER A 54 -23.62 22.83 20.08
N PRO A 55 -23.89 24.12 20.36
CA PRO A 55 -25.25 24.60 20.57
C PRO A 55 -26.19 24.25 19.40
N LEU A 56 -25.64 24.09 18.20
CA LEU A 56 -26.37 23.67 17.00
C LEU A 56 -26.60 22.15 16.89
N ASP A 57 -25.82 21.33 17.58
CA ASP A 57 -25.97 19.86 17.57
C ASP A 57 -25.58 19.25 18.93
N PRO A 58 -26.51 19.25 19.90
CA PRO A 58 -26.26 18.74 21.24
C PRO A 58 -26.11 17.21 21.28
N LYS A 59 -26.59 16.48 20.26
CA LYS A 59 -26.54 15.00 20.21
C LYS A 59 -25.40 14.44 19.35
N LYS A 60 -24.67 15.29 18.63
CA LYS A 60 -23.59 14.90 17.70
C LYS A 60 -24.11 13.96 16.60
N GLU A 61 -25.33 14.20 16.13
CA GLU A 61 -26.00 13.35 15.14
C GLU A 61 -25.84 13.90 13.71
N ARG A 62 -25.38 15.14 13.55
CA ARG A 62 -25.26 15.81 12.25
C ARG A 62 -23.80 16.05 11.89
N LEU A 63 -23.38 15.41 10.81
CA LEU A 63 -22.12 15.71 10.14
C LEU A 63 -22.40 16.76 9.06
N GLU A 64 -22.14 18.03 9.38
CA GLU A 64 -22.17 19.12 8.39
C GLU A 64 -20.77 19.32 7.82
N ILE A 65 -20.66 19.26 6.50
CA ILE A 65 -19.40 19.54 5.79
C ILE A 65 -19.27 21.06 5.71
N LEU A 66 -18.58 21.64 6.69
CA LEU A 66 -18.10 23.00 6.60
C LEU A 66 -16.98 23.02 5.56
N VAL A 67 -17.33 23.40 4.33
CA VAL A 67 -16.34 23.71 3.28
C VAL A 67 -15.63 24.99 3.73
N LYS A 68 -14.55 24.83 4.49
CA LYS A 68 -13.63 25.93 4.73
C LYS A 68 -12.99 26.25 3.39
N GLU A 69 -13.32 27.39 2.82
CA GLU A 69 -12.59 27.94 1.68
C GLU A 69 -11.13 28.09 2.12
N SER A 70 -10.30 27.15 1.67
CA SER A 70 -8.88 27.19 1.96
C SER A 70 -8.28 28.25 1.05
N SER A 71 -8.20 29.49 1.55
CA SER A 71 -7.36 30.53 0.96
C SER A 71 -5.88 30.18 1.23
N GLY A 72 -5.38 29.19 0.49
CA GLY A 72 -3.99 28.76 0.44
C GLY A 72 -3.70 28.18 -0.94
N PRO A 73 -2.44 28.04 -1.34
CA PRO A 73 -2.10 27.54 -2.67
C PRO A 73 -2.79 26.19 -2.90
N ASP A 74 -3.39 26.03 -4.10
CA ASP A 74 -4.20 24.88 -4.54
C ASP A 74 -3.50 23.50 -4.42
N VAL A 75 -2.22 23.50 -4.07
CA VAL A 75 -1.40 22.31 -3.91
C VAL A 75 -0.59 22.41 -2.62
N THR A 76 -0.97 21.61 -1.62
CA THR A 76 -0.11 21.30 -0.47
C THR A 76 0.63 19.99 -0.75
N VAL A 77 1.95 20.08 -0.95
CA VAL A 77 2.83 18.91 -1.09
C VAL A 77 3.34 18.54 0.30
N THR A 78 2.88 17.43 0.85
CA THR A 78 3.47 16.82 2.05
C THR A 78 4.34 15.64 1.63
N TYR A 79 5.66 15.80 1.70
CA TYR A 79 6.60 14.71 1.45
C TYR A 79 6.58 13.74 2.64
N ALA A 80 6.28 12.46 2.38
CA ALA A 80 6.41 11.42 3.38
C ALA A 80 7.90 11.25 3.76
N SER A 81 8.18 11.12 5.06
CA SER A 81 9.53 10.83 5.52
C SER A 81 9.96 9.44 5.05
N LYS A 82 11.12 9.40 4.37
CA LYS A 82 11.74 8.19 3.83
C LYS A 82 12.22 7.30 4.98
N GLY A 83 11.43 6.29 5.33
CA GLY A 83 11.82 5.25 6.28
C GLY A 83 12.99 4.42 5.74
N ARG A 84 14.09 4.36 6.52
CA ARG A 84 15.31 3.60 6.25
C ARG A 84 15.02 2.09 6.18
N GLY A 85 15.73 1.42 5.27
CA GLY A 85 15.71 -0.02 5.11
C GLY A 85 16.26 -0.80 6.32
N GLY A 86 15.76 -2.01 6.47
CA GLY A 86 16.29 -3.08 7.32
C GLY A 86 16.30 -4.39 6.52
N ARG A 87 17.51 -4.82 6.20
CA ARG A 87 17.96 -6.01 5.47
C ARG A 87 17.79 -7.28 6.31
N GLY A 88 17.51 -8.44 5.70
CA GLY A 88 17.59 -9.74 6.39
C GLY A 88 16.93 -10.94 5.70
N GLU A 89 17.47 -11.32 4.53
CA GLU A 89 17.65 -12.70 4.03
C GLU A 89 16.48 -13.71 4.10
N ARG A 90 15.78 -13.83 2.97
CA ARG A 90 15.05 -15.04 2.58
C ARG A 90 16.02 -15.89 1.74
N GLY A 91 16.67 -16.87 2.37
CA GLY A 91 17.58 -17.79 1.69
C GLY A 91 16.86 -18.71 0.72
N GLU A 92 17.19 -18.59 -0.56
CA GLU A 92 16.81 -19.52 -1.63
C GLU A 92 17.89 -20.59 -1.83
N ARG A 93 17.43 -21.85 -1.86
CA ARG A 93 17.91 -23.02 -2.63
C ARG A 93 19.42 -23.28 -2.79
N GLY A 94 19.85 -24.37 -2.13
CA GLY A 94 20.25 -25.62 -2.79
C GLY A 94 21.68 -25.76 -3.30
N ASP A 95 22.43 -26.74 -2.77
CA ASP A 95 23.42 -27.47 -3.56
C ASP A 95 23.63 -28.91 -3.03
N ARG A 96 23.74 -29.85 -3.97
CA ARG A 96 24.00 -31.28 -3.75
C ARG A 96 25.51 -31.47 -3.86
N GLY A 97 26.16 -31.89 -2.76
CA GLY A 97 27.55 -32.34 -2.75
C GLY A 97 27.66 -33.77 -2.23
N GLU A 98 28.53 -34.56 -2.85
CA GLU A 98 28.62 -36.01 -2.82
C GLU A 98 29.23 -36.63 -1.54
N ARG A 99 28.75 -37.85 -1.23
CA ARG A 99 29.50 -39.07 -0.90
C ARG A 99 30.80 -38.92 -0.04
N GLY A 100 30.72 -39.37 1.22
CA GLY A 100 31.89 -39.61 2.07
C GLY A 100 31.56 -40.54 3.25
N GLU A 101 32.37 -41.57 3.43
CA GLU A 101 32.14 -42.78 4.19
C GLU A 101 32.52 -42.73 5.69
N ARG A 102 31.82 -43.55 6.51
CA ARG A 102 32.26 -44.27 7.73
C ARG A 102 32.74 -43.46 8.95
N ARG A 103 32.05 -43.60 10.10
CA ARG A 103 32.38 -44.59 11.16
C ARG A 103 31.41 -44.55 12.37
N PRO A 104 31.31 -45.64 13.16
CA PRO A 104 30.20 -45.92 14.07
C PRO A 104 30.58 -45.84 15.57
N ARG A 105 29.58 -45.81 16.47
CA ARG A 105 29.72 -46.30 17.86
C ARG A 105 28.38 -46.71 18.45
N GLY A 106 28.33 -47.95 18.98
CA GLY A 106 27.22 -48.59 19.73
C GLY A 106 26.96 -47.91 21.09
N ASP A 107 26.11 -48.39 21.99
CA ASP A 107 25.56 -49.73 22.25
C ASP A 107 24.31 -49.59 23.16
N ARG A 108 23.22 -50.32 22.84
CA ARG A 108 22.23 -51.01 23.74
C ARG A 108 21.46 -50.26 24.86
N PRO A 109 20.43 -50.88 25.50
CA PRO A 109 19.34 -51.72 25.00
C PRO A 109 17.93 -51.30 25.55
N ALA A 110 16.88 -51.96 25.07
CA ALA A 110 15.49 -51.84 25.53
C ALA A 110 15.21 -52.60 26.84
N ARG A 111 14.33 -52.06 27.71
CA ARG A 111 13.59 -52.80 28.75
C ARG A 111 12.27 -52.08 29.11
N GLY A 112 11.18 -52.84 29.21
CA GLY A 112 9.86 -52.43 29.76
C GLY A 112 9.97 -51.99 31.24
N ASP A 113 8.94 -51.54 31.94
CA ASP A 113 7.49 -51.72 31.87
C ASP A 113 6.79 -50.53 32.59
N ARG A 114 5.50 -50.33 32.27
CA ARG A 114 4.44 -49.40 32.79
C ARG A 114 4.36 -49.19 34.33
N PRO A 115 3.49 -48.31 34.94
CA PRO A 115 2.32 -47.58 34.40
C PRO A 115 2.01 -46.15 34.93
N GLY A 116 1.09 -45.44 34.23
CA GLY A 116 0.06 -44.59 34.85
C GLY A 116 0.29 -43.08 34.91
N SER A 117 -0.44 -42.31 34.09
CA SER A 117 -1.18 -41.12 34.55
C SER A 117 -2.00 -40.51 33.40
N ASP A 118 -3.25 -40.25 33.72
CA ASP A 118 -4.34 -39.74 32.90
C ASP A 118 -4.04 -38.43 32.15
N ARG A 119 -4.38 -38.37 30.86
CA ARG A 119 -4.70 -37.09 30.22
C ARG A 119 -5.80 -37.24 29.17
N PRO A 120 -6.91 -36.50 29.29
CA PRO A 120 -8.11 -36.74 28.50
C PRO A 120 -7.97 -36.31 27.04
N ALA A 121 -8.67 -37.04 26.18
CA ALA A 121 -8.85 -36.78 24.77
C ALA A 121 -9.47 -35.39 24.53
N ARG A 122 -8.84 -34.61 23.65
CA ARG A 122 -9.34 -33.29 23.23
C ARG A 122 -10.54 -33.50 22.30
N SER A 123 -11.71 -33.33 22.91
CA SER A 123 -13.04 -33.23 22.31
C SER A 123 -13.12 -32.35 21.06
N GLU A 124 -14.09 -32.73 20.25
CA GLU A 124 -14.43 -32.30 18.91
C GLU A 124 -14.62 -30.79 18.77
N ARG A 125 -14.14 -30.31 17.61
CA ARG A 125 -14.20 -28.93 17.16
C ARG A 125 -15.64 -28.57 16.76
N SER A 126 -16.44 -28.22 17.76
CA SER A 126 -17.77 -27.66 17.58
C SER A 126 -17.71 -26.29 16.87
N GLY A 127 -18.71 -26.06 16.03
CA GLY A 127 -18.75 -25.08 14.94
C GLY A 127 -18.43 -23.63 15.32
N ARG A 128 -17.53 -23.04 14.52
CA ARG A 128 -17.44 -21.58 14.40
C ARG A 128 -18.42 -21.17 13.31
N PRO A 129 -19.40 -20.29 13.56
CA PRO A 129 -20.32 -19.84 12.52
C PRO A 129 -19.52 -19.18 11.40
N ASP A 130 -19.82 -19.61 10.17
CA ASP A 130 -19.28 -19.04 8.94
C ASP A 130 -19.50 -17.53 8.97
N ARG A 131 -18.40 -16.81 9.17
CA ARG A 131 -18.40 -15.36 9.00
C ARG A 131 -18.51 -15.16 7.50
N ALA A 132 -19.74 -14.90 7.06
CA ALA A 132 -20.07 -14.47 5.71
C ALA A 132 -18.94 -13.58 5.20
N ARG A 133 -18.26 -14.05 4.15
CA ARG A 133 -17.24 -13.29 3.44
C ARG A 133 -17.83 -11.91 3.15
N PRO A 134 -17.28 -10.81 3.70
CA PRO A 134 -17.71 -9.48 3.32
C PRO A 134 -17.62 -9.39 1.80
N GLY A 135 -18.69 -8.88 1.20
CA GLY A 135 -18.95 -8.90 -0.23
C GLY A 135 -17.75 -8.51 -1.07
N SER A 136 -17.80 -8.99 -2.32
CA SER A 136 -17.03 -8.52 -3.46
C SER A 136 -16.48 -7.13 -3.19
N ARG A 137 -15.15 -7.04 -3.04
CA ARG A 137 -14.44 -5.76 -3.02
C ARG A 137 -15.09 -4.90 -4.10
N PRO A 138 -15.61 -3.70 -3.80
CA PRO A 138 -16.22 -2.86 -4.82
C PRO A 138 -15.26 -2.83 -5.99
N GLU A 139 -15.73 -3.27 -7.17
CA GLU A 139 -14.92 -3.27 -8.38
C GLU A 139 -14.28 -1.89 -8.42
N ARG A 140 -12.94 -1.89 -8.41
CA ARG A 140 -12.19 -0.65 -8.53
C ARG A 140 -12.82 0.07 -9.73
N PRO A 141 -13.27 1.33 -9.58
CA PRO A 141 -13.92 2.03 -10.68
C PRO A 141 -13.11 1.80 -11.93
N ALA A 142 -13.75 1.23 -12.96
CA ALA A 142 -13.10 0.92 -14.21
C ALA A 142 -12.36 2.20 -14.62
N GLY A 143 -11.06 2.07 -14.88
CA GLY A 143 -10.30 3.19 -15.41
C GLY A 143 -10.97 3.72 -16.69
N PRO A 144 -10.58 4.91 -17.17
CA PRO A 144 -11.12 5.44 -18.41
C PRO A 144 -11.10 4.37 -19.52
N PRO A 145 -12.14 4.33 -20.39
CA PRO A 145 -12.23 3.33 -21.45
C PRO A 145 -10.95 3.36 -22.27
N LEU A 146 -10.26 2.22 -22.32
CA LEU A 146 -8.99 2.12 -23.03
C LEU A 146 -9.29 2.08 -24.53
N SER A 147 -9.05 3.19 -25.23
CA SER A 147 -8.94 3.17 -26.70
C SER A 147 -7.82 2.21 -27.12
N THR A 148 -7.93 1.63 -28.30
CA THR A 148 -6.87 0.83 -28.96
C THR A 148 -6.35 1.52 -30.21
N THR A 149 -6.82 2.73 -30.52
CA THR A 149 -6.58 3.41 -31.80
C THR A 149 -5.10 3.68 -32.02
N HIS A 150 -4.41 4.24 -31.03
CA HIS A 150 -3.01 4.61 -31.17
C HIS A 150 -2.07 3.41 -31.10
N ARG A 151 -2.41 2.40 -30.28
CA ARG A 151 -1.66 1.13 -30.29
C ARG A 151 -1.79 0.39 -31.62
N ASN A 152 -3.00 0.31 -32.18
CA ASN A 152 -3.22 -0.34 -33.46
C ASN A 152 -2.50 0.41 -34.59
N ALA A 153 -2.54 1.75 -34.57
CA ALA A 153 -1.80 2.57 -35.52
C ALA A 153 -0.28 2.37 -35.40
N PHE A 154 0.26 2.33 -34.17
CA PHE A 154 1.67 2.02 -33.93
C PHE A 154 2.05 0.65 -34.48
N LEU A 155 1.30 -0.40 -34.14
CA LEU A 155 1.56 -1.76 -34.64
C LEU A 155 1.53 -1.83 -36.17
N ALA A 156 0.64 -1.09 -36.84
CA ALA A 156 0.57 -1.06 -38.30
C ALA A 156 1.83 -0.45 -38.98
N THR A 157 2.66 0.30 -38.25
CA THR A 157 3.92 0.88 -38.78
C THR A 157 5.12 -0.05 -38.66
N LEU A 158 5.00 -1.14 -37.90
CA LEU A 158 6.13 -2.01 -37.56
C LEU A 158 6.38 -3.06 -38.63
N SER A 159 7.64 -3.47 -38.76
CA SER A 159 7.98 -4.63 -39.58
C SER A 159 7.43 -5.92 -38.95
N PRO A 160 7.15 -6.98 -39.76
CA PRO A 160 6.61 -8.24 -39.24
C PRO A 160 7.46 -8.90 -38.15
N GLU A 161 8.77 -8.66 -38.15
CA GLU A 161 9.71 -9.18 -37.14
C GLU A 161 9.61 -8.44 -35.80
N GLN A 162 9.20 -7.17 -35.82
CA GLN A 162 9.07 -6.32 -34.64
C GLN A 162 7.71 -6.48 -33.96
N LEU A 163 6.67 -6.92 -34.68
CA LEU A 163 5.32 -7.07 -34.16
C LEU A 163 5.24 -7.91 -32.88
N PRO A 164 5.84 -9.12 -32.79
CA PRO A 164 5.72 -9.95 -31.58
C PRO A 164 6.37 -9.31 -30.35
N VAL A 165 7.47 -8.57 -30.57
CA VAL A 165 8.17 -7.85 -29.50
C VAL A 165 7.33 -6.67 -29.02
N ALA A 166 6.78 -5.90 -29.94
CA ALA A 166 5.91 -4.76 -29.64
C ALA A 166 4.61 -5.17 -28.94
N GLU A 167 3.96 -6.24 -29.37
CA GLU A 167 2.77 -6.78 -28.70
C GLU A 167 3.06 -7.16 -27.25
N GLN A 168 4.20 -7.79 -26.99
CA GLN A 168 4.59 -8.15 -25.64
C GLN A 168 4.99 -6.95 -24.78
N LEU A 169 5.62 -5.93 -25.38
CA LEU A 169 5.85 -4.63 -24.73
C LEU A 169 4.54 -3.97 -24.31
N LEU A 170 3.53 -3.95 -25.17
CA LEU A 170 2.22 -3.38 -24.85
C LEU A 170 1.47 -4.16 -23.76
N ARG A 171 1.79 -5.45 -23.60
CA ARG A 171 1.16 -6.31 -22.58
C ARG A 171 1.74 -6.11 -21.18
N GLY A 172 3.05 -5.90 -21.06
CA GLY A 172 3.70 -5.82 -19.75
C GLY A 172 5.10 -5.22 -19.73
N GLY A 173 5.49 -4.49 -20.79
CA GLY A 173 6.79 -3.85 -20.93
C GLY A 173 7.96 -4.83 -21.06
N MET A 174 9.18 -4.34 -20.82
CA MET A 174 10.41 -5.14 -20.91
C MET A 174 10.40 -6.47 -20.14
N PRO A 175 9.85 -6.55 -18.90
CA PRO A 175 9.79 -7.82 -18.19
C PRO A 175 8.98 -8.89 -18.93
N ALA A 176 7.91 -8.49 -19.61
CA ALA A 176 7.09 -9.40 -20.39
C ALA A 176 7.84 -9.93 -21.61
N VAL A 177 8.62 -9.08 -22.29
CA VAL A 177 9.48 -9.48 -23.42
C VAL A 177 10.50 -10.52 -22.97
N ARG A 178 11.23 -10.24 -21.88
CA ARG A 178 12.24 -11.16 -21.34
C ARG A 178 11.66 -12.50 -20.92
N ALA A 179 10.49 -12.50 -20.29
CA ALA A 179 9.80 -13.73 -19.91
C ALA A 179 9.39 -14.55 -21.15
N ALA A 180 8.86 -13.89 -22.19
CA ALA A 180 8.46 -14.55 -23.43
C ALA A 180 9.65 -15.17 -24.17
N VAL A 181 10.78 -14.45 -24.25
CA VAL A 181 12.01 -14.97 -24.87
C VAL A 181 12.56 -16.16 -24.07
N ALA A 182 12.57 -16.08 -22.74
CA ALA A 182 13.02 -17.19 -21.90
C ALA A 182 12.15 -18.45 -22.08
N GLU A 183 10.82 -18.27 -22.15
CA GLU A 183 9.88 -19.36 -22.42
C GLU A 183 10.07 -19.95 -23.83
N GLN A 184 10.23 -19.10 -24.84
CA GLN A 184 10.51 -19.52 -26.21
C GLN A 184 11.82 -20.31 -26.30
N ASN A 185 12.89 -19.83 -25.67
CA ASN A 185 14.19 -20.50 -25.66
C ASN A 185 14.18 -21.83 -24.91
N LYS A 186 13.41 -21.92 -23.83
CA LYS A 186 13.16 -23.19 -23.13
C LYS A 186 12.45 -24.19 -24.03
N ASN A 187 11.43 -23.75 -24.76
CA ASN A 187 10.68 -24.59 -25.69
C ASN A 187 11.52 -24.99 -26.93
N ALA A 188 12.31 -24.07 -27.47
CA ALA A 188 13.22 -24.33 -28.59
C ALA A 188 14.28 -25.36 -28.21
N SER A 189 14.92 -25.19 -27.04
CA SER A 189 15.87 -26.16 -26.49
C SER A 189 15.23 -27.54 -26.28
N ALA A 190 14.00 -27.60 -25.76
CA ALA A 190 13.28 -28.87 -25.57
C ALA A 190 12.93 -29.57 -26.89
N GLN A 191 12.80 -28.82 -27.98
CA GLN A 191 12.51 -29.33 -29.33
C GLN A 191 13.77 -29.53 -30.18
N GLY A 192 14.97 -29.30 -29.63
CA GLY A 192 16.23 -29.38 -30.37
C GLY A 192 16.36 -28.32 -31.47
N ARG A 193 15.61 -27.23 -31.40
CA ARG A 193 15.68 -26.08 -32.31
C ARG A 193 16.69 -25.05 -31.80
N PRO A 194 17.31 -24.25 -32.69
CA PRO A 194 18.19 -23.18 -32.27
C PRO A 194 17.45 -22.16 -31.39
N THR A 195 18.12 -21.68 -30.34
CA THR A 195 17.60 -20.64 -29.45
C THR A 195 17.78 -19.25 -30.05
N VAL A 196 16.93 -18.32 -29.64
CA VAL A 196 17.01 -16.91 -30.02
C VAL A 196 17.96 -16.19 -29.06
N ASP A 197 18.80 -15.29 -29.56
CA ASP A 197 19.65 -14.45 -28.71
C ASP A 197 18.81 -13.42 -27.94
N PRO A 198 18.72 -13.53 -26.60
CA PRO A 198 17.90 -12.62 -25.80
C PRO A 198 18.42 -11.18 -25.84
N THR A 199 19.73 -10.97 -26.03
CA THR A 199 20.30 -9.61 -25.99
C THR A 199 19.91 -8.80 -27.22
N THR A 200 19.81 -9.44 -28.38
CA THR A 200 19.31 -8.80 -29.60
C THR A 200 17.84 -8.42 -29.48
N ILE A 201 17.01 -9.28 -28.88
CA ILE A 201 15.59 -8.96 -28.63
C ILE A 201 15.43 -7.82 -27.61
N ASP A 202 16.24 -7.80 -26.55
CA ASP A 202 16.23 -6.71 -25.57
C ASP A 202 16.53 -5.35 -26.23
N ARG A 203 17.51 -5.27 -27.15
CA ARG A 203 17.82 -4.03 -27.89
C ARG A 203 16.66 -3.55 -28.75
N ILE A 204 16.04 -4.45 -29.52
CA ILE A 204 14.86 -4.12 -30.34
C ILE A 204 13.73 -3.61 -29.44
N ALA A 205 13.55 -4.24 -28.28
CA ALA A 205 12.51 -3.84 -27.34
C ALA A 205 12.78 -2.47 -26.71
N GLU A 206 14.03 -2.13 -26.41
CA GLU A 206 14.42 -0.80 -25.93
C GLU A 206 14.15 0.29 -26.98
N ASP A 207 14.45 0.04 -28.25
CA ASP A 207 14.18 0.97 -29.36
C ASP A 207 12.67 1.24 -29.53
N LEU A 208 11.83 0.22 -29.33
CA LEU A 208 10.37 0.31 -29.47
C LEU A 208 9.68 0.82 -28.19
N LEU A 209 10.38 0.87 -27.06
CA LEU A 209 9.79 1.13 -25.74
C LEU A 209 9.16 2.53 -25.64
N SER A 210 9.87 3.55 -26.12
CA SER A 210 9.40 4.95 -26.08
C SER A 210 8.10 5.12 -26.87
N LYS A 211 8.09 4.65 -28.12
CA LYS A 211 6.93 4.69 -29.03
C LYS A 211 5.75 3.87 -28.50
N SER A 212 6.01 2.69 -27.94
CA SER A 212 4.98 1.84 -27.32
C SER A 212 4.33 2.53 -26.11
N ASN A 213 5.13 3.14 -25.24
CA ASN A 213 4.64 3.89 -24.08
C ASN A 213 3.82 5.11 -24.52
N LEU A 214 4.25 5.81 -25.56
CA LEU A 214 3.52 6.94 -26.13
C LEU A 214 2.17 6.52 -26.69
N ALA A 215 2.12 5.44 -27.47
CA ALA A 215 0.86 4.90 -28.00
C ALA A 215 -0.12 4.52 -26.88
N MET A 216 0.38 3.84 -25.83
CA MET A 216 -0.42 3.51 -24.64
C MET A 216 -0.93 4.75 -23.91
N TRP A 217 -0.10 5.78 -23.79
CA TRP A 217 -0.49 7.04 -23.15
C TRP A 217 -1.54 7.77 -23.99
N LYS A 218 -1.34 7.91 -25.31
CA LYS A 218 -2.31 8.52 -26.24
C LYS A 218 -3.67 7.82 -26.18
N ASP A 219 -3.70 6.49 -26.10
CA ASP A 219 -4.96 5.73 -25.91
C ASP A 219 -5.66 6.04 -24.58
N ARG A 220 -4.92 6.18 -23.48
CA ARG A 220 -5.48 6.58 -22.18
C ARG A 220 -5.96 8.03 -22.20
N ALA A 221 -5.23 8.93 -22.86
CA ALA A 221 -5.59 10.33 -23.01
C ALA A 221 -6.86 10.48 -23.88
N ALA A 222 -6.96 9.76 -24.99
CA ALA A 222 -8.15 9.73 -25.84
C ALA A 222 -9.38 9.21 -25.07
N GLY A 223 -9.21 8.14 -24.28
CA GLY A 223 -10.27 7.64 -23.39
C GLY A 223 -10.70 8.66 -22.34
N ALA A 224 -9.75 9.41 -21.76
CA ALA A 224 -10.03 10.47 -20.80
C ALA A 224 -10.78 11.65 -21.44
N LEU A 225 -10.40 12.06 -22.67
CA LEU A 225 -11.09 13.08 -23.44
C LEU A 225 -12.53 12.65 -23.77
N GLY A 226 -12.73 11.40 -24.20
CA GLY A 226 -14.05 10.86 -24.50
C GLY A 226 -14.97 10.80 -23.28
N ALA A 227 -14.44 10.53 -22.09
CA ALA A 227 -15.19 10.54 -20.83
C ALA A 227 -15.57 11.96 -20.36
N GLY A 228 -14.81 13.00 -20.77
CA GLY A 228 -15.11 14.39 -20.48
C GLY A 228 -15.36 14.67 -18.99
N LYS A 229 -16.56 15.18 -18.65
CA LYS A 229 -16.94 15.57 -17.28
C LYS A 229 -17.25 14.37 -16.36
N GLU A 230 -17.47 13.18 -16.91
CA GLU A 230 -17.75 11.97 -16.13
C GLU A 230 -16.46 11.36 -15.55
N LEU A 231 -15.30 11.76 -16.07
CA LEU A 231 -14.00 11.29 -15.58
C LEU A 231 -13.69 11.87 -14.20
N LYS A 232 -13.34 10.99 -13.26
CA LYS A 232 -12.90 11.41 -11.92
C LYS A 232 -11.58 12.17 -12.02
N LEU A 233 -11.46 13.27 -11.27
CA LEU A 233 -10.24 14.09 -11.19
C LEU A 233 -8.98 13.28 -10.84
N ARG A 234 -9.12 12.21 -10.05
CA ARG A 234 -8.02 11.30 -9.73
C ARG A 234 -7.46 10.62 -10.98
N ASP A 235 -8.33 10.16 -11.86
CA ASP A 235 -7.95 9.41 -13.06
C ASP A 235 -7.38 10.37 -14.11
N LEU A 236 -7.94 11.58 -14.24
CA LEU A 236 -7.36 12.65 -15.03
C LEU A 236 -5.93 13.00 -14.56
N ARG A 237 -5.73 13.18 -13.24
CA ARG A 237 -4.41 13.43 -12.65
C ARG A 237 -3.43 12.30 -12.94
N ALA A 238 -3.89 11.04 -12.94
CA ALA A 238 -3.04 9.90 -13.29
C ALA A 238 -2.57 9.96 -14.74
N VAL A 239 -3.47 10.26 -15.69
CA VAL A 239 -3.14 10.44 -17.11
C VAL A 239 -2.13 11.58 -17.30
N VAL A 240 -2.37 12.74 -16.70
CA VAL A 240 -1.47 13.91 -16.78
C VAL A 240 -0.12 13.62 -16.14
N THR A 241 -0.08 12.97 -14.98
CA THR A 241 1.18 12.64 -14.30
C THR A 241 2.00 11.64 -15.13
N SER A 242 1.35 10.66 -15.76
CA SER A 242 2.03 9.69 -16.63
C SER A 242 2.61 10.29 -17.92
N ALA A 243 2.13 11.47 -18.34
CA ALA A 243 2.71 12.18 -19.47
C ALA A 243 4.17 12.58 -19.19
N LYS A 244 4.52 12.92 -17.95
CA LYS A 244 5.88 13.34 -17.56
C LYS A 244 6.94 12.25 -17.74
N THR A 245 6.53 10.98 -17.75
CA THR A 245 7.43 9.84 -17.92
C THR A 245 7.44 9.31 -19.35
N THR A 246 6.68 9.94 -20.25
CA THR A 246 6.53 9.52 -21.64
C THR A 246 7.14 10.59 -22.54
N THR A 247 7.94 10.19 -23.53
CA THR A 247 8.44 11.12 -24.55
C THR A 247 7.27 11.49 -25.47
N LEU A 248 6.73 12.69 -25.29
CA LEU A 248 5.66 13.24 -26.12
C LEU A 248 6.27 13.67 -27.46
N ASP A 249 5.55 13.41 -28.56
CA ASP A 249 5.89 14.00 -29.85
C ASP A 249 5.53 15.49 -29.81
N ASP A 250 6.28 16.35 -30.52
CA ASP A 250 6.04 17.80 -30.61
C ASP A 250 4.79 18.17 -31.45
N ASP A 251 3.98 17.19 -31.87
CA ASP A 251 2.70 17.44 -32.55
C ASP A 251 1.65 17.91 -31.54
N ALA A 252 1.65 19.21 -31.25
CA ALA A 252 0.63 19.94 -30.50
C ALA A 252 0.24 21.24 -31.20
#